data_AF-G6XI06-F1
#
_entry.id   AF-G6XI06-F1
#
_cell.length_a   1.000
_cell.length_b   1.000
_cell.length_c   1.000
_cell.angle_alpha   90.00
_cell.angle_beta   90.00
_cell.angle_gamma   90.00
#
_symmetry.space_group_name_H-M   'P 1'
#
loop_
_entity.id
_entity.type
_entity.pdbx_description
1 polymer ?
#
loop_
_entity_poly.entity_id
_entity_poly.type
_entity_poly.pdbx_seq_one_letter_code
_entity_poly.pdbx_strand_id
1 'polypeptide(L)'
;MKTSLRHRIFRKAVLLVLGGGLLSSCAIHPQIEGVAPSPNARLYSYLIVHGMARGAIMTRQITPENIRQLVALDRNAQIAAINAMRLQNRAGNRQADATLEDLLKDISQPPSHGVASTEAQKNRQP
;
A
#
# COMPACT_ATOMS: atom_id res chain seq x y z
N MET A 1 -30.05 -20.34 48.82
CA MET A 1 -28.91 -19.43 48.55
C MET A 1 -28.47 -19.45 47.07
N LYS A 2 -29.38 -19.19 46.11
CA LYS A 2 -29.10 -19.22 44.65
C LYS A 2 -28.66 -17.85 44.05
N THR A 3 -28.60 -16.81 44.87
CA THR A 3 -28.35 -15.41 44.46
C THR A 3 -26.87 -15.04 44.34
N SER A 4 -25.96 -15.75 45.03
CA SER A 4 -24.52 -15.44 45.06
C SER A 4 -23.78 -15.82 43.75
N LEU A 5 -24.25 -16.84 43.03
CA LEU A 5 -23.59 -17.35 41.83
C LEU A 5 -23.81 -16.43 40.61
N ARG A 6 -25.03 -15.86 40.49
CA ARG A 6 -25.40 -14.95 39.40
C ARG A 6 -24.58 -13.66 39.41
N HIS A 7 -24.27 -13.11 40.59
CA HIS A 7 -23.46 -11.89 40.71
C HIS A 7 -21.99 -12.09 40.31
N ARG A 8 -21.41 -13.27 40.56
CA ARG A 8 -20.01 -13.53 40.17
C ARG A 8 -19.84 -13.66 38.66
N ILE A 9 -20.84 -14.21 37.98
CA ILE A 9 -20.84 -14.34 36.50
C ILE A 9 -21.03 -12.96 35.86
N PHE A 10 -21.94 -12.14 36.40
CA PHE A 10 -22.19 -10.78 35.89
C PHE A 10 -20.97 -9.86 36.07
N ARG A 11 -20.26 -9.93 37.21
CA ARG A 11 -19.05 -9.11 37.45
C ARG A 11 -17.89 -9.47 36.49
N LYS A 12 -17.76 -10.73 36.10
CA LYS A 12 -16.74 -11.16 35.12
C LYS A 12 -17.07 -10.69 33.71
N ALA A 13 -18.35 -10.69 33.31
CA ALA A 13 -18.79 -10.19 32.02
C ALA A 13 -18.58 -8.68 31.88
N VAL A 14 -18.86 -7.90 32.93
CA VAL A 14 -18.65 -6.43 32.93
C VAL A 14 -17.16 -6.06 32.84
N LEU A 15 -16.28 -6.80 33.53
CA LEU A 15 -14.83 -6.58 33.43
C LEU A 15 -14.27 -6.91 32.05
N LEU A 16 -14.81 -7.91 31.36
CA LEU A 16 -14.36 -8.30 30.02
C LEU A 16 -14.81 -7.28 28.95
N VAL A 17 -15.99 -6.68 29.11
CA VAL A 17 -16.50 -5.62 28.21
C VAL A 17 -15.79 -4.27 28.45
N LEU A 18 -15.48 -3.90 29.71
CA LEU A 18 -14.71 -2.69 30.00
C LEU A 18 -13.22 -2.81 29.62
N GLY A 19 -12.64 -4.02 29.67
CA GLY A 19 -11.23 -4.24 29.32
C GLY A 19 -10.96 -4.37 27.81
N GLY A 20 -11.94 -4.82 27.02
CA GLY A 20 -11.75 -5.07 25.58
C GLY A 20 -11.95 -3.87 24.66
N GLY A 21 -12.54 -2.77 25.16
CA GLY A 21 -12.92 -1.62 24.33
C GLY A 21 -11.78 -0.68 23.91
N LEU A 22 -10.59 -0.82 24.48
CA LEU A 22 -9.50 0.17 24.33
C LEU A 22 -8.51 -0.12 23.19
N LEU A 23 -8.70 -1.17 22.39
CA LEU A 23 -7.78 -1.52 21.30
C LEU A 23 -8.32 -1.23 19.89
N SER A 24 -9.53 -0.68 19.76
CA SER A 24 -10.17 -0.48 18.44
C SER A 24 -10.12 0.97 17.91
N SER A 25 -9.05 1.71 18.14
CA SER A 25 -8.86 2.98 17.42
C SER A 25 -7.39 3.43 17.35
N CYS A 26 -6.63 2.79 16.46
CA CYS A 26 -5.39 3.35 15.92
C CYS A 26 -5.50 3.56 14.40
N ALA A 27 -6.66 4.00 13.92
CA ALA A 27 -6.77 4.56 12.56
C ALA A 27 -6.60 6.07 12.63
N ILE A 28 -5.50 6.55 13.23
CA ILE A 28 -5.02 7.90 12.99
C ILE A 28 -4.45 7.88 11.57
N HIS A 29 -5.28 8.25 10.59
CA HIS A 29 -4.79 8.80 9.34
C HIS A 29 -4.50 10.28 9.64
N PRO A 30 -3.25 10.67 9.96
CA PRO A 30 -2.98 12.09 10.04
C PRO A 30 -3.17 12.64 8.63
N GLN A 31 -4.19 13.49 8.43
CA GLN A 31 -4.12 14.45 7.35
C GLN A 31 -2.99 15.40 7.72
N ILE A 32 -1.77 15.00 7.38
CA ILE A 32 -0.61 15.87 7.44
C ILE A 32 -0.92 16.96 6.41
N GLU A 33 -1.49 18.07 6.87
CA GLU A 33 -1.54 19.33 6.13
C GLU A 33 -0.12 19.90 6.12
N GLY A 34 0.78 19.13 5.50
CA GLY A 34 2.19 19.45 5.35
C GLY A 34 2.37 20.42 4.20
N VAL A 35 3.52 21.09 4.19
CA VAL A 35 3.95 21.88 3.04
C VAL A 35 3.89 20.98 1.80
N ALA A 36 3.10 21.39 0.81
CA ALA A 36 2.96 20.62 -0.42
C ALA A 36 4.35 20.36 -1.02
N PRO A 37 4.65 19.14 -1.48
CA PRO A 37 5.96 18.82 -2.04
C PRO A 37 6.36 19.85 -3.11
N SER A 38 7.64 20.20 -3.19
CA SER A 38 8.11 21.07 -4.27
C SER A 38 8.01 20.32 -5.62
N PRO A 39 7.92 21.04 -6.75
CA PRO A 39 7.96 20.39 -8.06
C PRO A 39 9.21 19.51 -8.27
N ASN A 40 10.37 19.93 -7.76
CA ASN A 40 11.61 19.14 -7.80
C ASN A 40 11.52 17.88 -6.95
N ALA A 41 10.84 17.94 -5.79
CA ALA A 41 10.63 16.75 -4.96
C ALA A 41 9.82 15.68 -5.71
N ARG A 42 8.85 16.06 -6.54
CA ARG A 42 8.08 15.11 -7.35
C ARG A 42 8.91 14.43 -8.43
N LEU A 43 9.80 15.17 -9.09
CA LEU A 43 10.74 14.57 -10.03
C LEU A 43 11.68 13.59 -9.33
N TYR A 44 12.17 13.95 -8.14
CA TYR A 44 12.98 13.04 -7.33
C TYR A 44 12.22 11.77 -6.94
N SER A 45 10.96 11.90 -6.49
CA SER A 45 10.09 10.77 -6.22
C SER A 45 9.90 9.87 -7.44
N TYR A 46 9.70 10.44 -8.64
CA TYR A 46 9.64 9.68 -9.88
C TYR A 46 10.88 8.81 -10.10
N LEU A 47 12.09 9.38 -9.92
CA LEU A 47 13.33 8.61 -10.11
C LEU A 47 13.44 7.43 -9.14
N ILE A 48 12.98 7.59 -7.90
CA ILE A 48 12.92 6.49 -6.93
C ILE A 48 11.96 5.40 -7.40
N VAL A 49 10.73 5.78 -7.78
CA VAL A 49 9.70 4.82 -8.22
C VAL A 49 10.11 4.10 -9.50
N HIS A 50 10.74 4.79 -10.45
CA HIS A 50 11.33 4.18 -11.63
C HIS A 50 12.40 3.14 -11.27
N GLY A 51 13.26 3.45 -10.29
CA GLY A 51 14.22 2.49 -9.75
C GLY A 51 13.56 1.26 -9.15
N MET A 52 12.43 1.42 -8.45
CA MET A 52 11.63 0.32 -7.92
C MET A 52 11.02 -0.53 -9.03
N ALA A 53 10.46 0.08 -10.07
CA ALA A 53 9.92 -0.61 -11.24
C ALA A 53 10.99 -1.51 -11.90
N ARG A 54 12.18 -0.96 -12.11
CA ARG A 54 13.33 -1.72 -12.63
C ARG A 54 13.69 -2.89 -11.72
N GLY A 55 13.76 -2.67 -10.41
CA GLY A 55 14.02 -3.73 -9.43
C GLY A 55 12.97 -4.84 -9.46
N ALA A 56 11.69 -4.48 -9.58
CA ALA A 56 10.59 -5.43 -9.67
C ALA A 56 10.67 -6.30 -10.94
N ILE A 57 11.07 -5.71 -12.08
CA ILE A 57 11.37 -6.46 -13.31
C ILE A 57 12.54 -7.42 -13.11
N MET A 58 13.67 -6.92 -12.56
CA MET A 58 14.90 -7.72 -12.38
C MET A 58 14.68 -8.92 -11.44
N THR A 59 13.81 -8.76 -10.44
CA THR A 59 13.47 -9.79 -9.45
C THR A 59 12.30 -10.68 -9.88
N ARG A 60 11.77 -10.52 -11.11
CA ARG A 60 10.62 -11.27 -11.65
C ARG A 60 9.32 -11.11 -10.83
N GLN A 61 9.17 -10.00 -10.11
CA GLN A 61 7.91 -9.67 -9.43
C GLN A 61 6.83 -9.21 -10.41
N ILE A 62 7.23 -8.67 -11.56
CA ILE A 62 6.35 -8.26 -12.66
C ILE A 62 6.37 -9.35 -13.73
N THR A 63 5.20 -9.88 -14.08
CA THR A 63 5.09 -10.90 -15.13
C THR A 63 5.25 -10.28 -16.52
N PRO A 64 5.70 -11.04 -17.54
CA PRO A 64 5.86 -10.53 -18.90
C PRO A 64 4.61 -9.86 -19.49
N GLU A 65 3.43 -10.36 -19.12
CA GLU A 65 2.13 -9.84 -19.57
C GLU A 65 1.87 -8.43 -19.02
N ASN A 66 2.34 -8.17 -17.80
CA ASN A 66 2.13 -6.91 -17.08
C ASN A 66 3.20 -5.84 -17.39
N ILE A 67 4.32 -6.21 -18.04
CA ILE A 67 5.39 -5.25 -18.40
C ILE A 67 4.85 -4.09 -19.23
N ARG A 68 3.91 -4.35 -20.16
CA ARG A 68 3.34 -3.28 -21.00
C ARG A 68 2.57 -2.24 -20.19
N GLN A 69 1.80 -2.69 -19.19
CA GLN A 69 1.09 -1.80 -18.27
C GLN A 69 2.08 -0.99 -17.43
N LEU A 70 3.10 -1.65 -16.87
CA LEU A 70 4.13 -0.98 -16.08
C LEU A 70 4.86 0.12 -16.89
N VAL A 71 5.24 -0.16 -18.13
CA VAL A 71 5.91 0.82 -19.01
C VAL A 71 4.99 2.01 -19.31
N ALA A 72 3.70 1.78 -19.51
CA ALA A 72 2.74 2.85 -19.73
C ALA A 72 2.59 3.75 -18.49
N LEU A 73 2.45 3.15 -17.30
CA LEU A 73 2.37 3.86 -16.03
C LEU A 73 3.65 4.65 -15.74
N ASP A 74 4.83 4.05 -15.96
CA ASP A 74 6.12 4.69 -15.77
C ASP A 74 6.28 5.93 -16.66
N ARG A 75 5.92 5.81 -17.94
CA ARG A 75 5.96 6.93 -18.89
C ARG A 75 5.00 8.05 -18.49
N ASN A 76 3.79 7.71 -18.05
CA ASN A 76 2.82 8.70 -17.60
C ASN A 76 3.32 9.47 -16.37
N ALA A 77 3.88 8.77 -15.39
CA ALA A 77 4.48 9.38 -14.21
C ALA A 77 5.66 10.28 -14.57
N GLN A 78 6.53 9.85 -15.50
CA GLN A 78 7.65 10.66 -16.00
C GLN A 78 7.16 11.99 -16.60
N ILE A 79 6.21 11.92 -17.52
CA ILE A 79 5.67 13.10 -18.21
C ILE A 79 5.03 14.04 -17.19
N ALA A 80 4.23 13.52 -16.26
CA ALA A 80 3.57 14.31 -15.24
C ALA A 80 4.56 14.99 -14.29
N ALA A 81 5.62 14.29 -13.85
CA ALA A 81 6.65 14.85 -12.98
C ALA A 81 7.45 15.97 -13.68
N ILE A 82 7.82 15.78 -14.95
CA ILE A 82 8.48 16.81 -15.75
C ILE A 82 7.55 18.01 -15.95
N ASN A 83 6.27 17.79 -16.23
CA ASN A 83 5.29 18.86 -16.40
C ASN A 83 5.05 19.63 -15.09
N ALA A 84 4.97 18.95 -13.96
CA ALA A 84 4.89 19.58 -12.64
C ALA A 84 6.10 20.49 -12.38
N MET A 85 7.31 20.02 -12.70
CA MET A 85 8.55 20.80 -12.60
C MET A 85 8.53 22.04 -13.50
N ARG A 86 8.06 21.92 -14.74
CA ARG A 86 8.06 23.02 -15.72
C ARG A 86 6.95 24.04 -15.47
N LEU A 87 5.74 23.59 -15.18
CA LEU A 87 4.56 24.45 -15.06
C LEU A 87 4.38 25.04 -13.66
N GLN A 88 4.92 24.36 -12.63
CA GLN A 88 4.91 24.79 -11.23
C GLN A 88 3.52 25.21 -10.70
N ASN A 89 2.46 24.58 -11.22
CA ASN A 89 1.08 24.90 -10.87
C ASN A 89 0.39 23.74 -10.14
N ARG A 90 -0.71 24.05 -9.45
CA ARG A 90 -1.44 23.08 -8.63
C ARG A 90 -2.02 21.90 -9.43
N ALA A 91 -2.40 22.12 -10.69
CA ALA A 91 -2.96 21.06 -11.52
C ALA A 91 -1.88 20.04 -11.92
N GLY A 92 -0.73 20.51 -12.41
CA GLY A 92 0.41 19.67 -12.76
C GLY A 92 0.96 18.91 -11.55
N ASN A 93 1.03 19.56 -10.39
CA ASN A 93 1.42 18.91 -9.14
C ASN A 93 0.48 17.75 -8.77
N ARG A 94 -0.84 17.96 -8.82
CA ARG A 94 -1.82 16.91 -8.55
C ARG A 94 -1.75 15.77 -9.57
N GLN A 95 -1.52 16.09 -10.85
CA GLN A 95 -1.37 15.07 -11.88
C GLN A 95 -0.13 14.20 -11.66
N ALA A 96 0.99 14.81 -11.26
CA ALA A 96 2.20 14.08 -10.91
C ALA A 96 1.99 13.18 -9.67
N ASP A 97 1.31 13.67 -8.64
CA ASP A 97 1.00 12.88 -7.45
C ASP A 97 0.12 11.67 -7.80
N ALA A 98 -0.94 11.86 -8.58
CA ALA A 98 -1.85 10.79 -8.98
C ALA A 98 -1.16 9.71 -9.85
N THR A 99 -0.38 10.13 -10.85
CA THR A 99 0.32 9.19 -11.74
C THR A 99 1.44 8.43 -11.04
N LEU A 100 2.12 9.06 -10.07
CA LEU A 100 3.09 8.36 -9.22
C LEU A 100 2.41 7.34 -8.31
N GLU A 101 1.23 7.67 -7.77
CA GLU A 101 0.44 6.74 -6.96
C GLU A 101 0.00 5.51 -7.77
N ASP A 102 -0.45 5.71 -9.02
CA ASP A 102 -0.85 4.61 -9.90
C ASP A 102 0.32 3.67 -10.21
N LEU A 103 1.50 4.22 -10.51
CA LEU A 103 2.71 3.44 -10.73
C LEU A 103 3.16 2.69 -9.47
N LEU A 104 3.10 3.34 -8.31
CA LEU A 104 3.42 2.72 -7.02
C LEU A 104 2.49 1.56 -6.69
N LYS A 105 1.19 1.71 -6.94
CA LYS A 105 0.20 0.63 -6.73
C LYS A 105 0.50 -0.58 -7.59
N ASP A 106 0.85 -0.38 -8.86
CA ASP A 106 1.19 -1.45 -9.79
C ASP A 106 2.45 -2.22 -9.35
N ILE A 107 3.51 -1.50 -8.96
CA ILE A 107 4.77 -2.12 -8.50
C ILE A 107 4.61 -2.81 -7.14
N SER A 108 3.76 -2.28 -6.26
CA SER A 108 3.57 -2.80 -4.90
C SER A 108 2.57 -3.94 -4.82
N GLN A 109 1.89 -4.29 -5.91
CA GLN A 109 1.01 -5.45 -5.92
C GLN A 109 1.84 -6.72 -5.81
N PRO A 110 1.57 -7.58 -4.80
CA PRO A 110 2.17 -8.90 -4.78
C PRO A 110 1.75 -9.63 -6.06
N PRO A 111 2.64 -10.46 -6.67
CA PRO A 111 2.27 -11.25 -7.82
C PRO A 111 1.01 -12.05 -7.43
N SER A 112 -0.10 -11.81 -8.14
CA SER A 112 -1.33 -12.53 -7.91
C SER A 112 -1.02 -14.01 -8.13
N HIS A 113 -0.83 -14.76 -7.04
CA HIS A 113 -0.54 -16.17 -7.08
C HIS A 113 -1.75 -16.90 -7.66
N GLY A 114 -1.78 -17.06 -8.98
CA GLY A 114 -2.46 -18.17 -9.63
C GLY A 114 -1.77 -19.46 -9.20
N VAL A 115 -2.28 -20.06 -8.12
CA VAL A 115 -2.14 -21.47 -7.72
C VAL A 115 -0.78 -22.12 -8.02
N ALA A 116 0.20 -21.89 -7.15
CA ALA A 116 1.43 -22.68 -7.11
C ALA A 116 1.70 -23.17 -5.67
N SER A 117 0.69 -23.79 -5.05
CA SER A 117 0.84 -24.37 -3.70
C SER A 117 0.46 -25.86 -3.62
N THR A 118 0.16 -26.54 -4.73
CA THR A 118 -0.24 -27.96 -4.68
C THR A 118 0.87 -28.95 -5.05
N GLU A 119 1.92 -28.55 -5.76
CA GLU A 119 2.96 -29.52 -6.19
C GLU A 119 4.14 -29.69 -5.22
N ALA A 120 4.35 -28.76 -4.28
CA ALA A 120 5.52 -28.82 -3.39
C ALA A 120 5.36 -29.81 -2.21
N GLN A 121 4.16 -30.35 -1.95
CA GLN A 121 3.89 -31.18 -0.77
C GLN A 121 3.66 -32.67 -1.08
N LYS A 122 3.51 -33.06 -2.36
CA LYS A 122 3.34 -34.48 -2.73
C LYS A 122 4.66 -35.25 -2.86
N ASN A 123 5.80 -34.55 -2.98
CA ASN A 123 7.09 -35.18 -3.29
C ASN A 123 8.08 -35.19 -2.11
N ARG A 124 7.58 -35.04 -0.87
CA ARG A 124 8.37 -35.17 0.37
C ARG A 124 7.72 -36.15 1.34
N GLN A 125 7.51 -37.39 0.93
CA GLN A 125 7.53 -38.50 1.90
C GLN A 125 8.28 -39.69 1.27
N PRO A 126 9.26 -40.26 1.98
CA PRO A 126 9.90 -41.52 1.61
C PRO A 126 8.96 -42.71 1.75
#